data_AF-A0A4U0XP93-F1
#
_entry.id   AF-A0A4U0XP93-F1
#
_cell.length_a   1.000
_cell.length_b   1.000
_cell.length_c   1.000
_cell.angle_alpha   90.00
_cell.angle_beta   90.00
_cell.angle_gamma   90.00
#
_symmetry.space_group_name_H-M   'P 1'
#
loop_
_entity.id
_entity.type
_entity.pdbx_description
1 polymer ?
#
loop_
_entity_poly.entity_id
_entity_poly.type
_entity_poly.pdbx_seq_one_letter_code
_entity_poly.pdbx_strand_id
1 'polypeptide(L)'
;MFSVTGRGASGQKEGAEIGEDEEFGLKPMNCPGHCLLFASEKRSYRDLPIRFADFSALHRNEVSGSLSGLTRILQEISSTLQFVGMVYDTFSLGPYKLVLSTRPKDHYIGTPEEWDRAEGQLKQALEEQALAGRQWSINEGDGAFYGPKIDIILKDSDGKEH
;
A
#
# COMPACT_ATOMS: atom_id res chain seq x y z
N MET A 1 -10.23 9.85 -13.14
CA MET A 1 -9.40 8.70 -13.60
C MET A 1 -8.88 9.06 -14.99
N PHE A 2 -7.66 8.67 -15.36
CA PHE A 2 -7.20 8.82 -16.74
C PHE A 2 -7.73 7.65 -17.56
N SER A 3 -8.77 7.89 -18.36
CA SER A 3 -9.23 6.95 -19.37
C SER A 3 -8.38 7.06 -20.64
N VAL A 4 -8.11 5.91 -21.26
CA VAL A 4 -7.38 5.77 -22.52
C VAL A 4 -8.25 4.96 -23.46
N THR A 5 -8.72 5.60 -24.52
CA THR A 5 -9.45 4.95 -25.61
C THR A 5 -8.48 4.43 -26.66
N GLY A 6 -8.81 3.28 -27.26
CA GLY A 6 -8.09 2.74 -28.41
C GLY A 6 -8.13 3.68 -29.64
N ARG A 7 -7.22 3.48 -30.59
CA ARG A 7 -7.24 4.19 -31.89
C ARG A 7 -8.31 3.59 -32.82
N GLY A 8 -9.59 3.74 -32.44
CA GLY A 8 -10.76 3.25 -33.19
C GLY A 8 -11.92 4.25 -33.31
N ALA A 9 -11.69 5.54 -33.00
CA ALA A 9 -12.77 6.50 -32.82
C ALA A 9 -13.73 6.62 -34.03
N SER A 10 -15.03 6.39 -33.75
CA SER A 10 -16.19 6.51 -34.65
C SER A 10 -16.26 5.54 -35.85
N GLY A 11 -16.73 4.31 -35.58
CA GLY A 11 -17.29 3.44 -36.62
C GLY A 11 -17.82 2.12 -36.07
N GLN A 12 -19.15 1.94 -36.00
CA GLN A 12 -19.73 0.63 -35.68
C GLN A 12 -19.31 -0.40 -36.75
N LYS A 13 -18.53 -1.41 -36.35
CA LYS A 13 -18.29 -2.61 -37.14
C LYS A 13 -18.98 -3.80 -36.48
N GLU A 14 -19.83 -4.50 -37.22
CA GLU A 14 -20.19 -5.86 -36.83
C GLU A 14 -18.95 -6.74 -37.00
N GLY A 15 -18.48 -7.35 -35.90
CA GLY A 15 -17.25 -8.16 -35.87
C GLY A 15 -15.99 -7.47 -35.34
N ALA A 16 -16.13 -6.44 -34.48
CA ALA A 16 -15.00 -5.86 -33.74
C ALA A 16 -14.22 -6.94 -32.93
N GLU A 17 -12.89 -6.90 -32.98
CA GLU A 17 -12.04 -7.76 -32.16
C GLU A 17 -11.95 -7.25 -30.70
N ILE A 18 -11.58 -8.13 -29.77
CA ILE A 18 -11.46 -7.82 -28.34
C ILE A 18 -10.44 -6.70 -28.15
N GLY A 19 -10.92 -5.51 -27.77
CA GLY A 19 -10.11 -4.32 -27.49
C GLY A 19 -10.24 -3.15 -28.47
N GLU A 20 -11.05 -3.21 -29.55
CA GLU A 20 -11.25 -2.03 -30.43
C GLU A 20 -12.00 -0.86 -29.73
N ASP A 21 -12.99 -1.16 -28.87
CA ASP A 21 -13.90 -0.19 -28.23
C ASP A 21 -13.89 -0.19 -26.67
N GLU A 22 -12.94 -0.88 -26.02
CA GLU A 22 -12.90 -0.99 -24.55
C GLU A 22 -12.30 0.27 -23.86
N GLU A 23 -12.83 0.65 -22.69
CA GLU A 23 -12.30 1.74 -21.86
C GLU A 23 -11.22 1.24 -20.89
N PHE A 24 -9.99 1.75 -21.03
CA PHE A 24 -8.87 1.39 -20.15
C PHE A 24 -8.49 2.51 -19.20
N GLY A 25 -8.18 2.17 -17.94
CA GLY A 25 -7.65 3.10 -16.94
C GLY A 25 -6.16 2.90 -16.68
N LEU A 26 -5.37 3.99 -16.63
CA LEU A 26 -3.96 3.90 -16.23
C LEU A 26 -3.82 3.50 -14.74
N LYS A 27 -2.88 2.59 -14.41
CA LYS A 27 -2.76 2.03 -13.06
C LYS A 27 -2.31 3.08 -12.01
N PRO A 28 -3.08 3.30 -10.92
CA PRO A 28 -2.68 4.18 -9.81
C PRO A 28 -1.89 3.44 -8.72
N MET A 29 -1.85 2.11 -8.77
CA MET A 29 -1.15 1.20 -7.86
C MET A 29 -0.91 -0.16 -8.53
N ASN A 30 0.12 -0.91 -8.09
CA ASN A 30 0.48 -2.21 -8.67
C ASN A 30 -0.34 -3.39 -8.09
N CYS A 31 -1.04 -3.18 -6.97
CA CYS A 31 -1.69 -4.24 -6.18
C CYS A 31 -2.67 -5.13 -6.99
N PRO A 32 -3.56 -4.61 -7.86
CA PRO A 32 -4.43 -5.46 -8.68
C PRO A 32 -3.64 -6.37 -9.64
N GLY A 33 -2.54 -5.87 -10.21
CA GLY A 33 -1.64 -6.66 -11.05
C GLY A 33 -0.93 -7.76 -10.26
N HIS A 34 -0.50 -7.47 -9.03
CA HIS A 34 0.08 -8.48 -8.14
C HIS A 34 -0.93 -9.58 -7.77
N CYS A 35 -2.21 -9.25 -7.59
CA CYS A 35 -3.27 -10.25 -7.38
C CYS A 35 -3.45 -11.17 -8.59
N LEU A 36 -3.40 -10.62 -9.82
CA LEU A 36 -3.46 -11.42 -11.05
C LEU A 36 -2.22 -12.33 -11.21
N LEU A 37 -1.01 -11.84 -10.91
CA LEU A 37 0.22 -12.63 -10.89
C LEU A 37 0.25 -13.70 -9.79
N PHE A 38 -0.39 -13.45 -8.64
CA PHE A 38 -0.56 -14.46 -7.61
C PHE A 38 -1.48 -15.58 -8.08
N ALA A 39 -2.60 -15.23 -8.74
CA ALA A 39 -3.64 -16.15 -9.19
C ALA A 39 -3.34 -16.90 -10.51
N SER A 40 -2.34 -16.47 -11.29
CA SER A 40 -1.99 -17.11 -12.57
C SER A 40 -1.40 -18.51 -12.44
N GLU A 41 -0.94 -18.90 -11.25
CA GLU A 41 -0.38 -20.22 -10.95
C GLU A 41 -0.99 -20.79 -9.66
N LYS A 42 -1.04 -22.12 -9.53
CA LYS A 42 -1.52 -22.77 -8.30
C LYS A 42 -0.49 -22.58 -7.18
N ARG A 43 -0.91 -21.97 -6.06
CA ARG A 43 -0.05 -21.72 -4.88
C ARG A 43 -0.30 -22.73 -3.77
N SER A 44 0.76 -23.21 -3.14
CA SER A 44 0.75 -24.01 -1.91
C SER A 44 0.97 -23.10 -0.69
N TYR A 45 0.48 -23.52 0.48
CA TYR A 45 0.85 -22.87 1.75
C TYR A 45 2.38 -22.88 1.98
N ARG A 46 3.10 -23.87 1.44
CA ARG A 46 4.56 -23.99 1.54
C ARG A 46 5.33 -22.93 0.74
N ASP A 47 4.67 -22.27 -0.21
CA ASP A 47 5.30 -21.26 -1.07
C ASP A 47 5.27 -19.87 -0.42
N LEU A 48 4.49 -19.72 0.66
CA LEU A 48 4.34 -18.47 1.40
C LEU A 48 5.50 -18.28 2.40
N PRO A 49 6.02 -17.06 2.59
CA PRO A 49 5.58 -15.80 1.97
C PRO A 49 6.14 -15.57 0.55
N ILE A 50 5.25 -15.39 -0.42
CA ILE A 50 5.58 -14.92 -1.78
C ILE A 50 5.69 -13.39 -1.73
N ARG A 51 6.74 -12.83 -2.34
CA ARG A 51 7.00 -11.39 -2.39
C ARG A 51 7.19 -10.94 -3.83
N PHE A 52 6.49 -9.88 -4.23
CA PHE A 52 6.63 -9.24 -5.55
C PHE A 52 7.08 -7.79 -5.38
N ALA A 53 8.02 -7.35 -6.21
CA ALA A 53 8.45 -5.96 -6.31
C ALA A 53 8.23 -5.48 -7.75
N ASP A 54 7.57 -4.35 -7.92
CA ASP A 54 7.29 -3.72 -9.22
C ASP A 54 7.64 -2.23 -9.16
N PHE A 55 8.56 -1.81 -10.03
CA PHE A 55 9.03 -0.42 -10.17
C PHE A 55 8.40 0.29 -11.39
N SER A 56 7.34 -0.29 -11.97
CA SER A 56 6.54 0.33 -13.03
C SER A 56 6.04 1.73 -12.65
N ALA A 57 5.94 2.60 -13.66
CA ALA A 57 5.28 3.90 -13.52
C ALA A 57 3.81 3.75 -13.05
N LEU A 58 3.45 4.54 -12.05
CA LEU A 58 2.09 4.70 -11.54
C LEU A 58 1.54 6.06 -11.97
N HIS A 59 0.27 6.11 -12.34
CA HIS A 59 -0.40 7.33 -12.80
C HIS A 59 -1.56 7.64 -11.89
N ARG A 60 -1.45 8.76 -11.16
CA ARG A 60 -2.48 9.25 -10.25
C ARG A 60 -2.81 10.68 -10.61
N ASN A 61 -4.10 11.00 -10.65
CA ASN A 61 -4.59 12.37 -10.85
C ASN A 61 -4.90 12.96 -9.47
N GLU A 62 -3.85 13.34 -8.73
CA GLU A 62 -3.95 13.64 -7.30
C GLU A 62 -4.52 15.02 -7.01
N VAL A 63 -5.42 15.05 -6.02
CA VAL A 63 -5.55 16.14 -5.05
C VAL A 63 -5.27 15.49 -3.69
N SER A 64 -4.60 16.19 -2.78
CA SER A 64 -3.80 15.63 -1.66
C SER A 64 -4.49 14.56 -0.80
N GLY A 65 -3.83 13.39 -0.62
CA GLY A 65 -4.19 12.31 0.32
C GLY A 65 -4.14 10.90 -0.33
N SER A 66 -3.52 9.88 0.29
CA SER A 66 -3.36 8.55 -0.36
C SER A 66 -3.33 7.30 0.58
N LEU A 67 -3.36 6.09 -0.01
CA LEU A 67 -4.02 4.85 0.47
C LEU A 67 -3.21 3.58 0.06
N SER A 68 -3.15 2.37 0.68
CA SER A 68 -3.40 1.73 2.02
C SER A 68 -2.58 0.38 2.05
N GLY A 69 -2.64 -0.48 3.09
CA GLY A 69 -2.18 -1.89 2.89
C GLY A 69 -2.23 -2.94 4.03
N LEU A 70 -2.67 -4.16 3.68
CA LEU A 70 -2.62 -5.41 4.48
C LEU A 70 -2.25 -6.63 3.58
N THR A 71 -2.09 -7.90 4.01
CA THR A 71 -2.51 -8.65 5.24
C THR A 71 -1.54 -9.82 5.56
N ARG A 72 -1.60 -10.39 6.79
CA ARG A 72 -0.84 -11.59 7.27
C ARG A 72 0.68 -11.38 7.47
N ILE A 73 1.05 -10.43 8.33
CA ILE A 73 2.33 -9.71 8.16
C ILE A 73 3.32 -9.75 9.35
N LEU A 74 2.98 -9.98 10.63
CA LEU A 74 3.84 -9.59 11.79
C LEU A 74 5.38 -9.71 11.62
N GLN A 75 5.91 -10.90 11.31
CA GLN A 75 7.36 -11.07 11.07
C GLN A 75 7.87 -10.28 9.85
N GLU A 76 7.09 -10.24 8.77
CA GLU A 76 7.33 -9.41 7.59
C GLU A 76 7.21 -7.90 7.90
N ILE A 77 6.39 -7.47 8.88
CA ILE A 77 6.37 -6.07 9.35
C ILE A 77 7.71 -5.76 9.99
N SER A 78 8.14 -6.56 10.97
CA SER A 78 9.40 -6.33 11.68
C SER A 78 10.61 -6.42 10.73
N SER A 79 10.61 -7.32 9.74
CA SER A 79 11.63 -7.34 8.67
C SER A 79 11.55 -6.14 7.72
N THR A 80 10.35 -5.63 7.41
CA THR A 80 10.20 -4.40 6.60
C THR A 80 10.69 -3.17 7.37
N LEU A 81 10.38 -3.05 8.67
CA LEU A 81 10.86 -1.97 9.54
C LEU A 81 12.37 -2.06 9.84
N GLN A 82 12.96 -3.25 9.74
CA GLN A 82 14.42 -3.45 9.73
C GLN A 82 15.02 -2.98 8.39
N PHE A 83 14.43 -3.35 7.25
CA PHE A 83 14.88 -2.89 5.93
C PHE A 83 14.79 -1.38 5.77
N VAL A 84 13.66 -0.77 6.18
CA VAL A 84 13.48 0.70 6.25
C VAL A 84 14.57 1.34 7.10
N GLY A 85 14.83 0.80 8.31
CA GLY A 85 15.90 1.29 9.18
C GLY A 85 17.25 1.26 8.47
N MET A 86 17.65 0.11 7.92
CA MET A 86 18.91 -0.05 7.20
C MET A 86 19.05 0.93 6.01
N VAL A 87 17.96 1.20 5.27
CA VAL A 87 17.95 2.21 4.19
C VAL A 87 18.14 3.62 4.75
N TYR A 88 17.41 4.00 5.80
CA TYR A 88 17.46 5.34 6.39
C TYR A 88 18.82 5.60 7.04
N ASP A 89 19.36 4.63 7.79
CA ASP A 89 20.70 4.67 8.38
C ASP A 89 21.78 4.81 7.29
N THR A 90 21.68 4.02 6.21
CA THR A 90 22.63 4.06 5.07
C THR A 90 22.66 5.42 4.37
N PHE A 91 21.50 6.05 4.17
CA PHE A 91 21.40 7.40 3.60
C PHE A 91 21.55 8.52 4.64
N SER A 92 21.77 8.18 5.92
CA SER A 92 21.86 9.12 7.04
C SER A 92 20.66 10.08 7.12
N LEU A 93 19.49 9.56 6.78
CA LEU A 93 18.21 10.27 6.92
C LEU A 93 17.90 10.42 8.41
N GLY A 94 17.45 11.61 8.81
CA GLY A 94 17.33 12.02 10.20
C GLY A 94 16.33 11.20 11.04
N PRO A 95 16.21 11.51 12.35
CA PRO A 95 15.30 10.80 13.24
C PRO A 95 13.88 10.85 12.71
N TYR A 96 13.38 9.67 12.32
CA TYR A 96 12.04 9.47 11.79
C TYR A 96 11.09 8.92 12.86
N LYS A 97 9.80 9.16 12.66
CA LYS A 97 8.72 8.75 13.55
C LYS A 97 7.83 7.74 12.85
N LEU A 98 7.36 6.72 13.56
CA LEU A 98 6.37 5.77 13.03
C LEU A 98 4.95 6.20 13.43
N VAL A 99 3.97 6.03 12.54
CA VAL A 99 2.58 6.43 12.81
C VAL A 99 1.62 5.32 12.43
N LEU A 100 0.85 4.83 13.42
CA LEU A 100 -0.22 3.86 13.20
C LEU A 100 -1.50 4.59 12.76
N SER A 101 -1.84 4.47 11.50
CA SER A 101 -3.02 5.11 10.93
C SER A 101 -4.17 4.09 10.84
N THR A 102 -5.27 4.36 11.56
CA THR A 102 -6.35 3.39 11.88
C THR A 102 -7.63 3.56 11.06
N ARG A 103 -8.59 2.63 11.20
CA ARG A 103 -9.84 2.50 10.43
C ARG A 103 -10.60 3.81 10.17
N PRO A 104 -10.85 4.17 8.89
CA PRO A 104 -11.80 5.22 8.51
C PRO A 104 -13.17 5.03 9.15
N LYS A 105 -13.88 6.14 9.39
CA LYS A 105 -15.24 6.10 9.92
C LYS A 105 -16.24 5.56 8.91
N ASP A 106 -16.21 6.09 7.69
CA ASP A 106 -17.33 5.99 6.76
C ASP A 106 -17.04 5.14 5.50
N HIS A 107 -15.77 4.93 5.14
CA HIS A 107 -15.36 4.31 3.87
C HIS A 107 -14.21 3.29 4.05
N TYR A 108 -14.56 2.03 4.32
CA TYR A 108 -13.63 0.90 4.34
C TYR A 108 -14.28 -0.40 3.84
N ILE A 109 -13.47 -1.42 3.55
CA ILE A 109 -13.88 -2.79 3.19
C ILE A 109 -13.34 -3.83 4.19
N GLY A 110 -13.96 -5.01 4.25
CA GLY A 110 -13.67 -6.04 5.27
C GLY A 110 -14.49 -5.86 6.54
N THR A 111 -14.46 -6.83 7.46
CA THR A 111 -15.25 -6.75 8.71
C THR A 111 -14.51 -6.01 9.83
N PRO A 112 -15.21 -5.46 10.85
CA PRO A 112 -14.56 -4.81 11.99
C PRO A 112 -13.52 -5.69 12.68
N GLU A 113 -13.81 -6.98 12.83
CA GLU A 113 -12.94 -7.97 13.50
C GLU A 113 -11.65 -8.24 12.70
N GLU A 114 -11.71 -8.12 11.36
CA GLU A 114 -10.52 -8.24 10.52
C GLU A 114 -9.58 -7.05 10.65
N TRP A 115 -10.17 -5.86 10.77
CA TRP A 115 -9.48 -4.59 11.03
C TRP A 115 -8.87 -4.57 12.42
N ASP A 116 -9.65 -4.85 13.47
CA ASP A 116 -9.18 -4.84 14.88
C ASP A 116 -7.98 -5.80 15.06
N ARG A 117 -8.06 -6.99 14.45
CA ARG A 117 -6.96 -7.98 14.41
C ARG A 117 -5.70 -7.44 13.72
N ALA A 118 -5.86 -6.65 12.66
CA ALA A 118 -4.74 -6.14 11.87
C ALA A 118 -4.11 -4.88 12.46
N GLU A 119 -4.92 -3.98 13.03
CA GLU A 119 -4.45 -2.87 13.87
C GLU A 119 -3.66 -3.39 15.07
N GLY A 120 -4.14 -4.46 15.71
CA GLY A 120 -3.40 -5.16 16.77
C GLY A 120 -2.03 -5.68 16.32
N GLN A 121 -1.92 -6.24 15.10
CA GLN A 121 -0.63 -6.71 14.56
C GLN A 121 0.35 -5.56 14.25
N LEU A 122 -0.13 -4.47 13.64
CA LEU A 122 0.72 -3.30 13.39
C LEU A 122 1.14 -2.62 14.70
N LYS A 123 0.22 -2.49 15.66
CA LYS A 123 0.50 -1.96 17.00
C LYS A 123 1.56 -2.79 17.74
N GLN A 124 1.44 -4.12 17.72
CA GLN A 124 2.44 -5.00 18.34
C GLN A 124 3.84 -4.77 17.73
N ALA A 125 3.94 -4.71 16.39
CA ALA A 125 5.22 -4.42 15.73
C ALA A 125 5.80 -3.05 16.12
N LEU A 126 4.96 -2.04 16.33
CA LEU A 126 5.37 -0.72 16.81
C LEU A 126 5.79 -0.70 18.29
N GLU A 127 5.14 -1.51 19.13
CA GLU A 127 5.56 -1.72 20.52
C GLU A 127 6.93 -2.42 20.58
N GLU A 128 7.21 -3.38 19.68
CA GLU A 128 8.55 -3.93 19.48
C GLU A 128 9.57 -2.85 19.03
N GLN A 129 9.19 -1.92 18.14
CA GLN A 129 10.06 -0.79 17.76
C GLN A 129 10.29 0.20 18.92
N ALA A 130 9.30 0.40 19.80
CA ALA A 130 9.42 1.28 20.96
C ALA A 130 10.43 0.74 21.98
N LEU A 131 10.51 -0.58 22.16
CA LEU A 131 11.56 -1.23 22.96
C LEU A 131 12.97 -1.03 22.38
N ALA A 132 13.07 -0.85 21.05
CA ALA A 132 14.29 -0.45 20.36
C ALA A 132 14.52 1.09 20.34
N GLY A 133 13.74 1.86 21.12
CA GLY A 133 13.90 3.31 21.28
C GLY A 133 13.29 4.18 20.16
N ARG A 134 12.57 3.59 19.19
CA ARG A 134 11.93 4.34 18.10
C ARG A 134 10.61 4.95 18.59
N GLN A 135 10.38 6.24 18.28
CA GLN A 135 9.13 6.92 18.63
C GLN A 135 7.99 6.55 17.68
N TRP A 136 6.79 6.36 18.23
CA TRP A 136 5.58 6.19 17.43
C TRP A 136 4.36 6.92 18.01
N SER A 137 3.33 7.15 17.18
CA SER A 137 2.01 7.63 17.63
C SER A 137 0.87 7.00 16.81
N ILE A 138 -0.38 7.27 17.21
CA ILE A 138 -1.58 6.92 16.43
C ILE A 138 -2.00 8.13 15.58
N ASN A 139 -2.63 7.88 14.44
CA ASN A 139 -3.36 8.86 13.61
C ASN A 139 -4.76 8.30 13.31
N GLU A 140 -5.77 8.80 14.02
CA GLU A 140 -7.10 8.16 14.04
C GLU A 140 -7.88 8.36 12.73
N GLY A 141 -8.24 7.26 12.08
CA GLY A 141 -9.08 7.29 10.87
C GLY A 141 -8.37 7.59 9.55
N ASP A 142 -7.04 7.83 9.58
CA ASP A 142 -6.20 8.02 8.39
C ASP A 142 -5.61 6.71 7.85
N GLY A 143 -5.87 5.58 8.50
CA GLY A 143 -5.79 4.28 7.83
C GLY A 143 -6.70 4.32 6.60
N ALA A 144 -6.44 3.52 5.58
CA ALA A 144 -7.08 3.75 4.28
C ALA A 144 -7.84 2.51 3.80
N PHE A 145 -8.77 2.65 2.85
CA PHE A 145 -10.00 1.84 2.79
C PHE A 145 -9.87 0.30 2.83
N TYR A 146 -8.71 -0.28 2.51
CA TYR A 146 -8.44 -1.73 2.57
C TYR A 146 -7.47 -2.18 3.69
N GLY A 147 -7.14 -1.29 4.63
CA GLY A 147 -6.44 -1.61 5.86
C GLY A 147 -5.69 -0.44 6.53
N PRO A 148 -5.42 -0.56 7.84
CA PRO A 148 -4.53 0.35 8.56
C PRO A 148 -3.11 0.32 7.96
N LYS A 149 -2.32 1.36 8.23
CA LYS A 149 -0.94 1.48 7.73
C LYS A 149 0.01 1.93 8.84
N ILE A 150 1.30 1.63 8.67
CA ILE A 150 2.38 2.30 9.41
C ILE A 150 2.99 3.31 8.44
N ASP A 151 2.73 4.58 8.67
CA ASP A 151 3.43 5.66 7.97
C ASP A 151 4.78 5.92 8.63
N ILE A 152 5.78 6.28 7.83
CA ILE A 152 7.14 6.61 8.28
C ILE A 152 7.33 8.10 8.01
N ILE A 153 7.25 8.91 9.06
CA ILE A 153 7.27 10.37 8.97
C ILE A 153 8.71 10.86 9.14
N LEU A 154 9.21 11.56 8.13
CA LEU A 154 10.59 12.05 8.05
C LEU A 154 10.58 13.59 8.14
N LYS A 155 11.46 14.14 8.98
CA LYS A 155 11.61 15.59 9.16
C LYS A 155 12.79 16.11 8.35
N ASP A 156 12.56 17.11 7.49
CA ASP A 156 13.60 17.74 6.68
C ASP A 156 14.41 18.82 7.44
N SER A 157 15.37 19.45 6.76
CA SER A 157 16.24 20.49 7.31
C SER A 157 15.49 21.75 7.77
N ASP A 158 14.36 22.04 7.14
CA ASP A 158 13.54 23.22 7.41
C ASP A 158 12.50 22.92 8.50
N GLY A 159 12.44 21.65 8.93
CA GLY A 159 11.62 21.15 10.01
C GLY A 159 10.23 20.67 9.60
N LYS A 160 9.95 20.58 8.30
CA LYS A 160 8.71 20.05 7.75
C LYS A 160 8.70 18.52 7.80
N GLU A 161 7.54 17.95 8.09
CA GLU A 161 7.28 16.52 8.08
C GLU A 161 6.73 16.07 6.71
N HIS A 162 7.17 14.88 6.26
CA HIS A 162 6.78 14.21 5.01
C HIS A 162 6.54 12.72 5.29
#